data_AF-A0A141RRE2-F1
#
_entry.id   AF-A0A141RRE2-F1
#
_cell.length_a   1.000
_cell.length_b   1.000
_cell.length_c   1.000
_cell.angle_alpha   90.00
_cell.angle_beta   90.00
_cell.angle_gamma   90.00
#
_symmetry.space_group_name_H-M   'P 1'
#
loop_
_entity.id
_entity.type
_entity.pdbx_description
1 polymer ?
#
loop_
_entity_poly.entity_id
_entity_poly.type
_entity_poly.pdbx_seq_one_letter_code
_entity_poly.pdbx_strand_id
1 'polypeptide(L)'
;QQKLTADFLSGTTPDITEEPGGFWATQFGNDGNIMALDDYIKKDKGFLDDFVPAGLDVRQASGKTYAVPMHLTMGGLVFANSEMLAKAKVPMPTTWEEFLEATKRIQASGVEHGCALNNDSS
;
A
#
# COMPACT_ATOMS: atom_id res chain seq x y z
N GLN A 1 7.45 3.51 -10.08
CA GLN A 1 8.46 2.50 -10.48
C GLN A 1 9.06 2.83 -11.84
N GLN A 2 8.34 2.68 -12.97
CA GLN A 2 8.88 2.92 -14.32
C GLN A 2 9.59 4.28 -14.48
N LYS A 3 8.97 5.37 -14.02
CA LYS A 3 9.59 6.71 -14.05
C LYS A 3 10.90 6.75 -13.27
N LEU A 4 10.89 6.29 -12.01
CA LEU A 4 12.07 6.38 -11.14
C LEU A 4 13.23 5.51 -11.66
N THR A 5 12.94 4.33 -12.21
CA THR A 5 13.93 3.50 -12.91
C THR A 5 14.54 4.22 -14.11
N ALA A 6 13.73 4.91 -14.92
CA ALA A 6 14.25 5.71 -16.04
C ALA A 6 15.11 6.89 -15.55
N ASP A 7 14.70 7.58 -14.48
CA ASP A 7 15.44 8.69 -13.89
C ASP A 7 16.82 8.24 -13.38
N PHE A 8 16.93 7.06 -12.76
CA PHE A 8 18.22 6.48 -12.36
C PHE A 8 19.14 6.22 -13.56
N LEU A 9 18.59 5.71 -14.68
CA LEU A 9 19.37 5.42 -15.88
C LEU A 9 19.79 6.69 -16.65
N SER A 10 18.98 7.74 -16.62
CA SER A 10 19.29 9.02 -17.28
C SER A 10 20.16 9.93 -16.42
N GLY A 11 20.32 9.64 -15.13
CA GLY A 11 21.01 10.51 -14.18
C GLY A 11 20.22 11.77 -13.80
N THR A 12 18.93 11.82 -14.11
CA THR A 12 18.05 12.96 -13.80
C THR A 12 17.16 12.64 -12.60
N THR A 13 17.77 12.12 -11.54
CA THR A 13 17.07 11.68 -10.32
C THR A 13 16.62 12.86 -9.45
N PRO A 14 15.44 12.81 -8.82
CA PRO A 14 15.07 13.78 -7.81
C PRO A 14 15.93 13.62 -6.54
N ASP A 15 16.08 14.68 -5.76
CA ASP A 15 16.78 14.63 -4.47
C ASP A 15 16.01 13.81 -3.42
N ILE A 16 14.68 13.98 -3.38
CA ILE A 16 13.75 13.26 -2.52
C ILE A 16 12.53 12.88 -3.35
N THR A 17 12.07 11.64 -3.20
CA THR A 17 10.84 11.16 -3.80
C THR A 17 9.99 10.48 -2.74
N GLU A 18 8.67 10.64 -2.87
CA GLU A 18 7.77 9.68 -2.28
C GLU A 18 7.88 8.36 -3.07
N GLU A 19 7.99 7.25 -2.35
CA GLU A 19 7.97 5.91 -2.91
C GLU A 19 6.85 5.13 -2.18
N PRO A 20 5.80 4.69 -2.92
CA PRO A 20 4.59 4.15 -2.29
C PRO A 20 4.70 2.68 -1.85
N GLY A 21 5.68 1.92 -2.33
CA GLY A 21 5.80 0.48 -2.06
C GLY A 21 7.03 0.16 -1.23
N GLY A 22 6.86 -0.14 0.06
CA GLY A 22 7.95 -0.29 1.02
C GLY A 22 9.19 -1.09 0.56
N PHE A 23 9.01 -2.11 -0.29
CA PHE A 23 10.11 -2.94 -0.81
C PHE A 23 10.97 -2.30 -1.92
N TRP A 24 10.48 -1.27 -2.63
CA TRP A 24 11.26 -0.67 -3.71
C TRP A 24 12.42 0.14 -3.20
N ALA A 25 12.23 0.84 -2.07
CA ALA A 25 13.32 1.56 -1.43
C ALA A 25 14.50 0.62 -1.09
N THR A 26 14.22 -0.57 -0.55
CA THR A 26 15.27 -1.55 -0.25
C THR A 26 15.89 -2.14 -1.52
N GLN A 27 15.11 -2.36 -2.57
CA GLN A 27 15.64 -2.78 -3.87
C GLN A 27 16.57 -1.74 -4.48
N PHE A 28 16.14 -0.47 -4.57
CA PHE A 28 16.97 0.62 -5.08
C PHE A 28 18.21 0.85 -4.22
N GLY A 29 18.11 0.67 -2.90
CA GLY A 29 19.25 0.72 -1.99
C GLY A 29 20.28 -0.37 -2.26
N ASN A 30 19.82 -1.61 -2.48
CA ASN A 30 20.68 -2.74 -2.84
C ASN A 30 21.32 -2.57 -4.23
N ASP A 31 20.62 -1.95 -5.18
CA ASP A 31 21.13 -1.64 -6.51
C ASP A 31 22.11 -0.43 -6.51
N GLY A 32 22.26 0.27 -5.37
CA GLY A 32 23.12 1.43 -5.22
C GLY A 32 22.53 2.74 -5.79
N ASN A 33 21.24 2.74 -6.13
CA ASN A 33 20.56 3.88 -6.72
C ASN A 33 20.13 4.95 -5.68
N ILE A 34 19.99 4.56 -4.41
CA ILE A 34 19.68 5.50 -3.32
C ILE A 34 20.61 5.28 -2.12
N MET A 35 20.87 6.36 -1.38
CA MET A 35 21.72 6.31 -0.19
C MET A 35 20.98 5.73 1.02
N ALA A 36 21.73 5.11 1.93
CA ALA A 36 21.23 4.75 3.24
C ALA A 36 21.10 6.00 4.13
N LEU A 37 20.05 6.05 4.96
CA LEU A 37 19.70 7.20 5.79
C LEU A 37 20.31 7.14 7.20
N ASP A 38 21.04 6.07 7.52
CA ASP A 38 21.54 5.76 8.86
C ASP A 38 22.34 6.90 9.51
N ASP A 39 23.15 7.63 8.72
CA ASP A 39 23.96 8.74 9.25
C ASP A 39 23.15 10.00 9.56
N TYR A 40 21.96 10.14 8.98
CA TYR A 40 21.00 11.18 9.34
C TYR A 40 20.19 10.75 10.55
N ILE A 41 19.71 9.51 10.57
CA ILE A 41 18.93 8.94 11.68
C ILE A 41 19.73 8.99 13.00
N LYS A 42 21.03 8.66 12.98
CA LYS A 42 21.89 8.71 14.18
C LYS A 42 21.98 10.11 14.83
N LYS A 43 21.71 11.18 14.07
CA LYS A 43 21.76 12.56 14.59
C LYS A 43 20.53 12.89 15.43
N ASP A 44 19.43 12.16 15.26
CA ASP A 44 18.19 12.34 15.98
C ASP A 44 17.85 11.08 16.77
N LYS A 45 18.22 11.08 18.06
CA LYS A 45 18.08 9.91 18.92
C LYS A 45 16.61 9.58 19.15
N GLY A 46 16.23 8.34 18.86
CA GLY A 46 14.85 7.88 19.00
C GLY A 46 13.96 8.22 17.82
N PHE A 47 14.49 8.81 16.73
CA PHE A 47 13.69 9.14 15.54
C PHE A 47 12.90 7.94 14.99
N LEU A 48 13.46 6.73 15.05
CA LEU A 48 12.77 5.53 14.58
C LEU A 48 11.72 5.00 15.57
N ASP A 49 11.79 5.39 16.84
CA ASP A 49 10.92 4.87 17.91
C ASP A 49 9.46 5.38 17.76
N ASP A 50 9.26 6.49 17.04
CA ASP A 50 7.95 7.06 16.74
C ASP A 50 7.16 6.31 15.67
N PHE A 51 7.79 5.35 14.96
CA PHE A 51 7.16 4.62 13.86
C PHE A 51 6.68 3.22 14.27
N VAL A 52 5.60 2.79 13.64
CA VAL A 52 5.10 1.41 13.75
C VAL A 52 6.13 0.44 13.13
N PRO A 53 6.54 -0.65 13.81
CA PRO A 53 7.61 -1.54 13.33
C PRO A 53 7.40 -2.06 11.91
N ALA A 54 6.18 -2.49 11.58
CA ALA A 54 5.86 -2.99 10.23
C ALA A 54 6.10 -1.96 9.12
N GLY A 55 6.01 -0.66 9.42
CA GLY A 55 6.32 0.41 8.47
C GLY A 55 7.82 0.57 8.23
N LEU A 56 8.64 0.28 9.24
CA LEU A 56 10.10 0.32 9.18
C LEU A 56 10.68 -0.93 8.51
N ASP A 57 10.20 -2.11 8.88
CA ASP A 57 10.77 -3.40 8.44
C ASP A 57 10.87 -3.50 6.92
N VAL A 58 9.84 -3.05 6.21
CA VAL A 58 9.81 -3.10 4.74
C VAL A 58 10.81 -2.14 4.07
N ARG A 59 11.26 -1.11 4.79
CA ARG A 59 12.21 -0.08 4.33
C ARG A 59 13.66 -0.34 4.76
N GLN A 60 13.88 -1.45 5.48
CA GLN A 60 15.18 -1.85 5.98
C GLN A 60 15.66 -3.12 5.29
N ALA A 61 16.90 -3.09 4.82
CA ALA A 61 17.55 -4.26 4.23
C ALA A 61 19.03 -4.25 4.53
N SER A 62 19.59 -5.44 4.77
CA SER A 62 21.03 -5.61 5.03
C SER A 62 21.54 -4.71 6.17
N GLY A 63 20.71 -4.51 7.20
CA GLY A 63 21.04 -3.70 8.38
C GLY A 63 21.07 -2.18 8.13
N LYS A 64 20.55 -1.70 6.99
CA LYS A 64 20.49 -0.28 6.63
C LYS A 64 19.05 0.19 6.45
N THR A 65 18.80 1.47 6.66
CA THR A 65 17.49 2.10 6.44
C THR A 65 17.52 2.93 5.17
N TYR A 66 16.69 2.59 4.18
CA TYR A 66 16.71 3.23 2.85
C TYR A 66 15.57 4.20 2.59
N ALA A 67 14.54 4.20 3.45
CA ALA A 67 13.44 5.16 3.43
C ALA A 67 12.83 5.27 4.83
N VAL A 68 12.02 6.32 5.05
CA VAL A 68 11.23 6.51 6.27
C VAL A 68 9.73 6.47 5.93
N PRO A 69 8.86 5.99 6.84
CA PRO A 69 7.42 6.03 6.61
C PRO A 69 6.90 7.47 6.55
N MET A 70 6.07 7.78 5.54
CA MET A 70 5.28 9.04 5.52
C MET A 70 3.85 8.82 6.00
N HIS A 71 3.24 7.73 5.55
CA HIS A 71 1.91 7.29 5.96
C HIS A 71 1.83 5.76 5.85
N LEU A 72 0.84 5.16 6.50
CA LEU A 72 0.54 3.74 6.40
C LEU A 72 -0.88 3.57 5.87
N THR A 73 -1.02 2.97 4.69
CA THR A 73 -2.33 2.67 4.10
C THR A 73 -2.65 1.20 4.30
N MET A 74 -3.77 0.93 4.96
CA MET A 74 -4.27 -0.44 5.13
C MET A 74 -4.92 -0.92 3.83
N GLY A 75 -4.35 -1.97 3.23
CA GLY A 75 -4.95 -2.66 2.09
C GLY A 75 -6.03 -3.65 2.53
N GLY A 76 -6.93 -4.01 1.60
CA GLY A 76 -7.93 -5.07 1.83
C GLY A 76 -9.13 -4.65 2.68
N LEU A 77 -9.35 -3.35 2.88
CA LEU A 77 -10.57 -2.87 3.50
C LEU A 77 -11.76 -3.10 2.56
N VAL A 78 -12.81 -3.73 3.08
CA VAL A 78 -14.07 -3.92 2.37
C VAL A 78 -14.99 -2.75 2.70
N PHE A 79 -15.38 -2.01 1.67
CA PHE A 79 -16.38 -0.94 1.76
C PHE A 79 -17.68 -1.44 1.13
N ALA A 80 -18.82 -1.07 1.72
CA ALA A 80 -20.13 -1.49 1.23
C ALA A 80 -21.14 -0.34 1.24
N ASN A 81 -22.01 -0.31 0.23
CA ASN A 81 -23.18 0.56 0.20
C ASN A 81 -24.29 -0.06 1.06
N SER A 82 -24.65 0.61 2.15
CA SER A 82 -25.64 0.14 3.13
C SER A 82 -27.04 -0.03 2.53
N GLU A 83 -27.44 0.81 1.59
CA GLU A 83 -28.74 0.69 0.90
C GLU A 83 -28.80 -0.53 -0.02
N MET A 84 -27.70 -0.84 -0.70
CA MET A 84 -27.60 -2.04 -1.55
C MET A 84 -27.67 -3.33 -0.71
N LEU A 85 -26.96 -3.37 0.43
CA LEU A 85 -27.05 -4.48 1.37
C LEU A 85 -28.49 -4.66 1.89
N ALA A 86 -29.15 -3.57 2.26
CA ALA A 86 -30.53 -3.59 2.75
C ALA A 86 -31.52 -4.07 1.67
N LYS A 87 -31.41 -3.55 0.43
CA LYS A 87 -32.26 -3.96 -0.71
C LYS A 87 -32.10 -5.46 -1.03
N ALA A 88 -30.87 -5.96 -0.95
CA ALA A 88 -30.53 -7.37 -1.16
C ALA A 88 -30.80 -8.26 0.06
N LYS A 89 -31.20 -7.67 1.20
CA LYS A 89 -31.45 -8.36 2.48
C LYS A 89 -30.26 -9.19 2.94
N VAL A 90 -29.06 -8.62 2.86
CA VAL A 90 -27.80 -9.24 3.31
C VAL A 90 -27.09 -8.37 4.35
N PRO A 91 -26.47 -8.97 5.37
CA PRO A 91 -25.61 -8.23 6.29
C PRO A 91 -24.25 -7.91 5.64
N MET A 92 -23.45 -7.08 6.33
CA MET A 92 -22.03 -6.90 5.98
C MET A 92 -21.32 -8.27 6.09
N PRO A 93 -20.68 -8.77 5.02
CA PRO A 93 -20.01 -10.06 5.06
C PRO A 93 -18.76 -10.01 5.92
N THR A 94 -18.49 -11.11 6.61
CA THR A 94 -17.32 -11.31 7.47
C THR A 94 -16.42 -12.46 6.98
N THR A 95 -16.91 -13.25 6.03
CA THR A 95 -16.17 -14.34 5.37
C THR A 95 -16.20 -14.20 3.85
N TRP A 96 -15.34 -14.92 3.15
CA TRP A 96 -15.31 -14.93 1.68
C TRP A 96 -16.57 -15.54 1.08
N GLU A 97 -17.10 -16.60 1.71
CA GLU A 97 -18.34 -17.24 1.30
C GLU A 97 -19.53 -16.29 1.45
N GLU A 98 -19.62 -15.56 2.57
CA GLU A 98 -20.63 -14.51 2.78
C GLU A 98 -20.48 -13.38 1.79
N PHE A 99 -19.24 -12.95 1.50
CA PHE A 99 -18.97 -11.94 0.50
C PHE A 99 -19.50 -12.37 -0.88
N LEU A 100 -19.16 -13.59 -1.32
CA LEU A 100 -19.63 -14.12 -2.60
C LEU A 100 -21.16 -14.22 -2.67
N GLU A 101 -21.81 -14.63 -1.59
CA GLU A 101 -23.27 -14.67 -1.52
C GLU A 101 -23.89 -13.26 -1.54
N ALA A 102 -23.31 -12.31 -0.80
CA ALA A 102 -23.75 -10.92 -0.79
C ALA A 102 -23.66 -10.28 -2.18
N THR A 103 -22.56 -10.46 -2.90
CA THR A 103 -22.39 -9.93 -4.26
C THR A 103 -23.46 -10.46 -5.23
N LYS A 104 -23.76 -11.77 -5.19
CA LYS A 104 -24.83 -12.37 -6.01
C LYS A 104 -26.20 -11.80 -5.69
N ARG A 105 -26.52 -11.60 -4.41
CA ARG A 105 -27.81 -11.04 -3.99
C ARG A 105 -27.95 -9.57 -4.33
N ILE A 106 -26.88 -8.78 -4.21
CA ILE A 106 -26.84 -7.39 -4.67
C ILE A 106 -27.14 -7.33 -6.16
N GLN A 107 -26.50 -8.16 -6.97
CA GLN A 107 -26.76 -8.21 -8.41
C GLN A 107 -28.21 -8.60 -8.72
N ALA A 108 -28.73 -9.63 -8.06
CA ALA A 108 -30.13 -10.07 -8.21
C ALA A 108 -31.15 -9.00 -7.79
N SER A 109 -30.75 -7.98 -7.02
CA SER A 109 -31.60 -6.84 -6.65
C SER A 109 -31.72 -5.76 -7.74
N GLY A 110 -31.15 -5.99 -8.93
CA GLY A 110 -31.18 -5.07 -10.07
C GLY A 110 -30.01 -4.08 -10.11
N VAL A 111 -28.94 -4.34 -9.36
CA VAL A 111 -27.66 -3.64 -9.51
C VAL A 111 -26.82 -4.41 -10.54
N GLU A 112 -26.13 -3.71 -11.44
CA GLU A 112 -25.37 -4.35 -12.53
C GLU A 112 -24.23 -5.26 -12.02
N HIS A 113 -23.48 -4.77 -11.03
CA HIS A 113 -22.38 -5.49 -10.40
C HIS A 113 -22.57 -5.63 -8.88
N GLY A 114 -22.29 -6.82 -8.35
CA GLY A 114 -22.38 -7.12 -6.92
C GLY A 114 -21.18 -6.64 -6.09
N CYS A 115 -20.05 -6.35 -6.74
CA CYS A 115 -18.86 -5.76 -6.14
C CYS A 115 -18.03 -5.01 -7.18
N ALA A 116 -17.11 -4.18 -6.72
CA ALA A 116 -16.05 -3.57 -7.52
C ALA A 116 -14.71 -3.93 -6.87
N LEU A 117 -13.78 -4.50 -7.63
CA LEU A 117 -12.44 -4.82 -7.15
C LEU A 117 -11.48 -3.68 -7.53
N ASN A 118 -10.52 -3.37 -6.65
CA ASN A 118 -9.55 -2.27 -6.81
C ASN A 118 -8.61 -2.40 -8.04
N ASN A 119 -8.84 -3.38 -8.91
CA ASN A 119 -8.07 -3.61 -10.12
C ASN A 119 -8.96 -3.92 -11.32
N ASP A 120 -10.25 -3.59 -11.24
CA ASP A 120 -11.13 -3.66 -12.38
C ASP A 120 -10.76 -2.52 -13.35
N SER A 121 -10.34 -2.90 -14.54
CA SER A 121 -10.02 -1.99 -15.65
C SER A 121 -11.23 -1.73 -16.56
N SER A 122 -12.44 -2.14 -16.14
CA SER A 122 -13.69 -1.81 -16.84
C SER A 122 -14.14 -0.36 -16.61
#